data_AF-A0A8K0XQM2-F1
#
_entry.id   AF-A0A8K0XQM2-F1
#
_cell.length_a   1.000
_cell.length_b   1.000
_cell.length_c   1.000
_cell.angle_alpha   90.00
_cell.angle_beta   90.00
_cell.angle_gamma   90.00
#
_symmetry.space_group_name_H-M   'P 1'
#
loop_
_entity.id
_entity.type
_entity.pdbx_description
1 polymer ?
#
loop_
_entity_poly.entity_id
_entity_poly.type
_entity_poly.pdbx_seq_one_letter_code
_entity_poly.pdbx_strand_id
1 'polypeptide(L)'
;MLPPYDDAHVVHVKNPDGTVSTQTVALFHQLRCLDILEKAYLEEGSHRTSQLATHCLNYIRQSIMCQTDMTNEPQTESRTDNGRESLCRDWEGVYREAERNHEAYGRILGY
;
A
#
# COMPACT_ATOMS: atom_id res chain seq x y z
N MET A 1 -1.44 1.76 -10.38
CA MET A 1 -2.89 2.04 -10.44
C MET A 1 -3.58 0.90 -9.72
N LEU A 2 -4.40 1.16 -8.69
CA LEU A 2 -5.12 0.09 -7.99
C LEU A 2 -6.08 -0.57 -9.01
N PRO A 3 -6.21 -1.91 -9.07
CA PRO A 3 -7.22 -2.56 -9.89
C PRO A 3 -8.63 -2.11 -9.46
N PRO A 4 -9.60 -2.19 -10.38
CA PRO A 4 -10.93 -1.61 -10.20
C PRO A 4 -11.83 -2.34 -9.19
N TYR A 5 -11.41 -3.47 -8.63
CA TYR A 5 -12.19 -4.27 -7.68
C TYR A 5 -11.60 -4.19 -6.27
N ASP A 6 -12.46 -4.10 -5.25
CA ASP A 6 -12.05 -3.96 -3.84
C ASP A 6 -11.31 -5.19 -3.28
N ASP A 7 -11.42 -6.35 -3.93
CA ASP A 7 -10.83 -7.63 -3.56
C ASP A 7 -9.60 -8.03 -4.40
N ALA A 8 -9.28 -7.31 -5.48
CA ALA A 8 -8.16 -7.63 -6.36
C ALA A 8 -6.76 -7.51 -5.70
N HIS A 9 -6.69 -7.07 -4.45
CA HIS A 9 -5.45 -6.93 -3.67
C HIS A 9 -5.28 -7.98 -2.57
N VAL A 10 -6.25 -8.89 -2.43
CA VAL A 10 -6.17 -9.93 -1.41
C VAL A 10 -5.33 -11.10 -1.88
N VAL A 11 -4.46 -11.56 -0.99
CA VAL A 11 -3.67 -12.77 -1.16
C VAL A 11 -4.05 -13.76 -0.08
N HIS A 12 -4.03 -15.03 -0.43
CA HIS A 12 -4.34 -16.14 0.45
C HIS A 12 -3.05 -16.85 0.86
N VAL A 13 -2.86 -16.98 2.16
CA VAL A 13 -1.66 -17.58 2.76
C VAL A 13 -2.07 -18.80 3.57
N LYS A 14 -1.42 -19.94 3.30
CA LYS A 14 -1.58 -21.15 4.11
C LYS A 14 -0.77 -21.02 5.40
N ASN A 15 -1.46 -21.12 6.52
CA ASN A 15 -0.88 -21.06 7.86
C ASN A 15 -0.25 -22.41 8.25
N PRO A 16 0.62 -22.44 9.28
CA PRO A 16 1.27 -23.68 9.74
C PRO A 16 0.30 -24.77 10.21
N ASP A 17 -0.87 -24.38 10.72
CA ASP A 17 -1.95 -25.28 11.15
C ASP A 17 -2.80 -25.83 9.98
N GLY A 18 -2.46 -25.44 8.75
CA GLY A 18 -3.17 -25.85 7.54
C GLY A 18 -4.36 -24.96 7.16
N THR A 19 -4.75 -24.00 8.01
CA THR A 19 -5.79 -23.03 7.68
C THR A 19 -5.32 -22.04 6.60
N VAL A 20 -6.26 -21.39 5.92
CA VAL A 20 -5.96 -20.36 4.92
C VAL A 20 -6.43 -19.01 5.47
N SER A 21 -5.54 -18.02 5.50
CA SER A 21 -5.86 -16.65 5.86
C SER A 21 -5.89 -15.76 4.62
N THR A 22 -6.85 -14.84 4.58
CA THR A 22 -6.91 -13.76 3.59
C THR A 22 -6.16 -12.55 4.14
N GLN A 23 -5.21 -12.03 3.37
CA GLN A 23 -4.34 -10.91 3.72
C GLN A 23 -4.24 -9.93 2.55
N THR A 24 -3.64 -8.77 2.75
CA THR A 24 -3.35 -7.80 1.69
C THR A 24 -1.86 -7.53 1.64
N VAL A 25 -1.29 -7.46 0.43
CA VAL A 25 0.11 -7.07 0.26
C VAL A 25 0.30 -5.63 0.77
N ALA A 26 1.32 -5.39 1.60
CA ALA A 26 1.55 -4.09 2.22
C ALA A 26 1.57 -2.92 1.21
N LEU A 27 2.23 -3.10 0.06
CA LEU A 27 2.23 -2.13 -1.04
C LEU A 27 0.82 -1.69 -1.45
N PHE A 28 -0.10 -2.65 -1.63
CA PHE A 28 -1.46 -2.35 -2.06
C PHE A 28 -2.28 -1.66 -0.97
N HIS A 29 -2.08 -2.06 0.29
CA HIS A 29 -2.73 -1.39 1.41
C HIS A 29 -2.26 0.07 1.56
N GLN A 30 -0.95 0.33 1.38
CA GLN A 30 -0.38 1.68 1.35
C GLN A 30 -0.99 2.51 0.22
N LEU A 31 -1.06 1.97 -1.00
CA LEU A 31 -1.67 2.67 -2.14
C LEU A 31 -3.16 2.96 -1.93
N ARG A 32 -3.92 2.02 -1.35
CA ARG A 32 -5.34 2.24 -0.99
C ARG A 32 -5.49 3.31 0.09
N CYS A 33 -4.62 3.32 1.09
CA CYS A 33 -4.60 4.37 2.11
C CYS A 33 -4.32 5.74 1.49
N LEU A 34 -3.44 5.84 0.49
CA LEU A 34 -3.17 7.09 -0.22
C LEU A 34 -4.38 7.58 -1.02
N ASP A 35 -5.07 6.70 -1.75
CA ASP A 35 -6.33 7.01 -2.46
C ASP A 35 -7.41 7.55 -1.50
N ILE A 36 -7.54 6.94 -0.32
CA ILE A 36 -8.47 7.40 0.73
C ILE A 36 -8.07 8.79 1.24
N LEU A 37 -6.78 9.02 1.50
CA LEU A 37 -6.28 10.30 2.00
C LEU A 37 -6.44 11.42 0.97
N GLU A 38 -6.24 11.14 -0.31
CA GLU A 38 -6.48 12.07 -1.41
C GLU A 38 -7.96 12.48 -1.44
N LYS A 39 -8.87 11.50 -1.42
CA LYS A 39 -10.32 11.75 -1.38
C LYS A 39 -10.71 12.55 -0.14
N ALA A 40 -10.21 12.15 1.03
CA ALA A 40 -10.45 12.89 2.26
C ALA A 40 -9.94 14.34 2.16
N TYR A 41 -8.77 14.57 1.58
CA TYR A 41 -8.24 15.92 1.39
C TYR A 41 -9.11 16.79 0.46
N LEU A 42 -9.67 16.20 -0.60
CA LEU A 42 -10.51 16.90 -1.58
C LEU A 42 -11.94 17.11 -1.10
N GLU A 43 -12.50 16.15 -0.36
CA GLU A 43 -13.92 16.08 -0.02
C GLU A 43 -14.22 16.45 1.44
N GLU A 44 -13.29 16.17 2.35
CA GLU A 44 -13.43 16.50 3.77
C GLU A 44 -12.77 17.87 4.06
N GLY A 45 -13.59 18.91 4.24
CA GLY A 45 -13.08 20.22 4.64
C GLY A 45 -12.25 20.19 5.94
N SER A 46 -11.48 21.26 6.21
CA SER A 46 -10.44 21.37 7.25
C SER A 46 -10.82 21.01 8.70
N HIS A 47 -12.10 20.76 9.00
CA HIS A 47 -12.61 20.53 10.34
C HIS A 47 -13.14 19.11 10.59
N ARG A 48 -13.13 18.21 9.60
CA ARG A 48 -13.68 16.85 9.76
C ARG A 48 -12.84 15.80 9.07
N THR A 49 -11.74 15.40 9.70
CA THR A 49 -11.03 14.18 9.25
C THR A 49 -11.80 12.95 9.72
N SER A 50 -12.20 12.09 8.78
CA SER A 50 -12.86 10.83 9.13
C SER A 50 -11.94 9.92 9.96
N GLN A 51 -12.55 9.02 10.74
CA GLN A 51 -11.80 7.99 11.48
C GLN A 51 -10.99 7.12 10.53
N LEU A 52 -11.51 6.86 9.32
CA LEU A 52 -10.83 6.11 8.28
C LEU A 52 -9.59 6.85 7.75
N ALA A 53 -9.71 8.13 7.40
CA ALA A 53 -8.57 8.94 6.99
C ALA A 53 -7.51 9.02 8.10
N THR A 54 -7.94 9.15 9.37
CA THR A 54 -7.03 9.14 10.53
C THR A 54 -6.29 7.80 10.66
N HIS A 55 -6.99 6.68 10.47
CA HIS A 55 -6.39 5.35 10.45
C HIS A 55 -5.36 5.20 9.32
N CYS A 56 -5.72 5.58 8.09
CA CYS A 56 -4.83 5.53 6.94
C CYS A 56 -3.58 6.39 7.14
N LEU A 57 -3.73 7.61 7.67
CA LEU A 57 -2.61 8.50 7.97
C LEU A 57 -1.67 7.88 9.01
N ASN A 58 -2.22 7.30 10.07
CA ASN A 58 -1.43 6.61 11.08
C ASN A 58 -0.71 5.38 10.53
N TYR A 59 -1.33 4.64 9.61
CA TYR A 59 -0.70 3.49 8.95
C TYR A 59 0.48 3.89 8.05
N ILE A 60 0.31 4.93 7.23
CA ILE A 60 1.38 5.46 6.38
C ILE A 60 2.53 6.01 7.22
N ARG A 61 2.21 6.78 8.28
CA ARG A 61 3.21 7.28 9.23
C ARG A 61 4.03 6.12 9.83
N GLN A 62 3.37 5.07 10.32
CA GLN A 62 4.06 3.90 10.89
C GLN A 62 4.93 3.19 9.84
N SER A 63 4.44 3.02 8.62
CA SER A 63 5.20 2.40 7.53
C SER A 63 6.49 3.16 7.23
N ILE A 64 6.41 4.50 7.13
CA ILE A 64 7.57 5.36 6.88
C ILE A 64 8.56 5.32 8.06
N MET A 65 8.07 5.35 9.31
CA MET A 65 8.93 5.29 10.49
C MET A 65 9.68 3.95 10.65
N CYS A 66 9.15 2.84 10.10
CA CYS A 66 9.81 1.54 10.15
C CYS A 66 10.89 1.36 9.07
N GLN A 67 10.78 2.08 7.95
CA GLN A 67 11.75 2.05 6.85
C GLN A 67 12.20 3.47 6.51
N THR A 68 12.65 4.21 7.53
CA THR A 68 13.10 5.59 7.34
C THR A 68 14.31 5.63 6.44
N ASP A 69 14.26 6.48 5.41
CA ASP A 69 15.46 6.85 4.69
C ASP A 69 16.38 7.65 5.63
N MET A 70 17.57 7.12 5.90
CA MET A 70 18.57 7.74 6.78
C MET A 70 19.59 8.57 5.98
N THR A 71 19.36 8.74 4.67
CA THR A 71 20.21 9.56 3.81
C THR A 71 20.15 11.02 4.26
N ASN A 72 21.29 11.70 4.23
CA ASN A 72 21.34 13.12 4.51
C ASN A 72 20.75 13.93 3.34
N GLU A 73 19.84 14.83 3.65
CA GLU A 73 19.29 15.78 2.67
C GLU A 73 20.37 16.82 2.31
N PRO A 74 20.69 17.02 1.02
CA PRO A 74 21.65 18.05 0.62
C PRO A 74 21.01 19.44 0.75
N GLN A 75 21.75 20.37 1.37
CA GLN A 75 21.36 21.77 1.39
C GLN A 75 21.73 22.42 0.05
N THR A 76 20.81 22.38 -0.92
CA THR A 76 20.92 23.15 -2.17
C THR A 76 19.77 24.16 -2.26
N GLU A 77 20.02 25.31 -2.89
CA GLU A 77 19.12 26.48 -2.82
C GLU A 77 17.75 26.30 -3.52
N SER A 78 17.46 25.16 -4.15
CA SER A 78 16.22 25.04 -4.93
C SER A 78 15.66 23.64 -5.22
N ARG A 79 16.21 22.54 -4.66
CA ARG A 79 15.62 21.21 -4.88
C ARG A 79 15.57 20.39 -3.60
N THR A 80 14.41 19.83 -3.30
CA THR A 80 14.24 18.60 -2.51
C THR A 80 14.73 17.41 -3.34
N ASP A 81 16.01 17.43 -3.68
CA ASP A 81 16.69 16.32 -4.33
C ASP A 81 17.55 15.67 -3.25
N ASN A 82 17.15 14.49 -2.77
CA ASN A 82 17.91 13.71 -1.79
C ASN A 82 19.18 13.08 -2.39
N GLY A 83 19.56 13.44 -3.63
CA GLY A 83 20.77 12.99 -4.31
C GLY A 83 20.78 11.51 -4.68
N ARG A 84 19.64 10.82 -4.51
CA ARG A 84 19.50 9.37 -4.74
C ARG A 84 18.19 9.07 -5.43
N GLU A 85 18.29 8.40 -6.57
CA GLU A 85 17.12 7.86 -7.26
C GLU A 85 16.75 6.51 -6.62
N SER A 86 15.74 6.50 -5.75
CA SER A 86 15.11 5.27 -5.25
C SER A 86 14.16 4.73 -6.32
N LEU A 87 14.72 4.13 -7.37
CA LEU A 87 13.97 3.46 -8.42
C LEU A 87 13.65 2.03 -7.99
N CYS A 88 12.37 1.74 -7.82
CA CYS A 88 11.91 0.36 -7.91
C CYS A 88 11.96 -0.10 -9.36
N ARG A 89 12.77 -1.12 -9.62
CA ARG A 89 13.13 -1.58 -10.97
C ARG A 89 12.00 -2.32 -11.69
N ASP A 90 11.14 -2.99 -10.92
CA ASP A 90 10.02 -3.77 -11.43
C ASP A 90 8.97 -3.91 -10.32
N TRP A 91 7.89 -3.14 -10.42
CA TRP A 91 6.73 -3.32 -9.57
C TRP A 91 5.80 -4.41 -10.08
N GLU A 92 5.82 -4.70 -11.39
CA GLU A 92 4.93 -5.68 -12.03
C GLU A 92 5.12 -7.08 -11.45
N GLY A 93 6.32 -7.41 -10.99
CA GLY A 93 6.57 -8.65 -10.25
C GLY A 93 5.66 -8.85 -9.04
N VAL A 94 5.41 -7.79 -8.26
CA VAL A 94 4.53 -7.86 -7.08
C VAL A 94 3.07 -8.03 -7.51
N TYR A 95 2.64 -7.29 -8.54
CA TYR A 95 1.28 -7.40 -9.09
C TYR A 95 1.01 -8.80 -9.62
N ARG A 96 1.91 -9.31 -10.45
CA ARG A 96 1.80 -10.63 -11.08
C ARG A 96 1.69 -11.76 -10.06
N GLU A 97 2.51 -11.74 -9.01
CA GLU A 97 2.45 -12.79 -7.99
C GLU A 97 1.19 -12.68 -7.11
N ALA A 98 0.72 -11.47 -6.83
CA ALA A 98 -0.53 -11.29 -6.10
C ALA A 98 -1.74 -11.77 -6.92
N GLU A 99 -1.82 -11.42 -8.21
CA GLU A 99 -2.86 -11.89 -9.12
C GLU A 99 -2.83 -13.42 -9.27
N ARG A 100 -1.65 -13.99 -9.51
CA ARG A 100 -1.47 -15.45 -9.58
C ARG A 100 -1.96 -16.14 -8.30
N ASN A 101 -1.66 -15.58 -7.13
CA ASN A 101 -2.14 -16.11 -5.85
C ASN A 101 -3.67 -16.00 -5.75
N HIS A 102 -4.23 -14.83 -6.03
CA HIS A 102 -5.66 -14.58 -5.99
C HIS A 102 -6.43 -15.55 -6.91
N GLU A 103 -6.01 -15.70 -8.16
CA GLU A 103 -6.62 -16.63 -9.11
C GLU A 103 -6.52 -18.10 -8.66
N ALA A 104 -5.37 -18.50 -8.12
CA ALA A 104 -5.17 -19.88 -7.67
C ALA A 104 -6.14 -20.23 -6.54
N TYR A 105 -6.42 -19.30 -5.64
CA TYR A 105 -7.31 -19.52 -4.50
C TYR A 105 -8.78 -19.22 -4.80
N GLY A 106 -9.13 -18.33 -5.72
CA GLY A 106 -10.51 -18.19 -6.22
C GLY A 106 -11.05 -19.52 -6.76
N ARG A 107 -10.22 -20.22 -7.55
CA ARG A 107 -10.52 -21.59 -8.05
C ARG A 107 -10.70 -22.62 -6.94
N ILE A 108 -10.03 -22.46 -5.80
CA ILE A 108 -10.09 -23.40 -4.65
C ILE A 108 -11.28 -23.07 -3.73
N LEU A 109 -11.58 -21.79 -3.55
CA LEU A 109 -12.60 -21.28 -2.64
C LEU A 109 -13.98 -21.11 -3.30
N GLY A 110 -14.06 -21.26 -4.62
CA GLY A 110 -15.32 -21.40 -5.36
C GLY A 110 -15.97 -20.09 -5.78
N TYR A 111 -15.20 -19.03 -6.01
CA TYR A 111 -15.66 -17.79 -6.64
C TYR A 111 -14.70 -17.35 -7.75
#